data_AF-A0A534ZY94-F1
#
_entry.id   AF-A0A534ZY94-F1
#
_cell.length_a   1.000
_cell.length_b   1.000
_cell.length_c   1.000
_cell.angle_alpha   90.00
_cell.angle_beta   90.00
_cell.angle_gamma   90.00
#
_symmetry.space_group_name_H-M   'P 1'
#
loop_
_entity.id
_entity.type
_entity.pdbx_description
1 polymer ?
#
loop_
_entity_poly.entity_id
_entity_poly.type
_entity_poly.pdbx_seq_one_letter_code
_entity_poly.pdbx_strand_id
1 'polypeptide(L)'
;MVEGTDAEVGDQFFASLVRHLASALDVQYAFVSEISPDGGSFRTLALWGRGALRDNLEVRLAGTPCEAVLNGETSHHPENLQALFPRDTVLVDWGAVSYCGVPLLDRSGAVTGHLAIIDDKPMRDGSRGVSIMRIFAARARAEIGRLRAEEELRASERRFRDLYEEAPIAYIYEDTESRFVSANRAAIKLLGLEPEEVRGTLGLSLVAPTAETQERVHRAIEAIQRGEERACIELELRRKDDGRPVWVQWWSKPEPDGKYTRTMLVDITDRVLAEQERNRLQQQNLYLQEEIKSEYNFEEIIGGSAVLRDVLAKVKQVAPTDSTVLILGETGTGKELIARAVHSLSRRTDKPLIKLNCSALPAGLVESELFGHEKGAFTGAAEKRIGRFELADGGTIFLDEVGELPSETQVKLLRVLQER
;
A
#
# COMPACT_ATOMS: atom_id res chain seq x y z
N MET A 1 -53.07 -19.84 -31.40
CA MET A 1 -52.28 -20.48 -30.34
C MET A 1 -50.98 -19.70 -30.24
N VAL A 2 -50.82 -18.96 -29.14
CA VAL A 2 -49.59 -18.41 -28.54
C VAL A 2 -48.44 -18.11 -29.51
N GLU A 3 -48.40 -16.90 -30.05
CA GLU A 3 -47.15 -16.29 -30.54
C GLU A 3 -46.27 -16.00 -29.31
N GLY A 4 -45.04 -16.50 -29.38
CA GLY A 4 -44.07 -16.43 -28.29
C GLY A 4 -43.79 -14.99 -27.90
N THR A 5 -44.00 -14.70 -26.62
CA THR A 5 -43.44 -13.52 -25.97
C THR A 5 -41.94 -13.72 -25.85
N ASP A 6 -41.17 -13.25 -26.84
CA ASP A 6 -39.81 -12.83 -26.56
C ASP A 6 -39.89 -11.80 -25.43
N ALA A 7 -39.20 -12.05 -24.33
CA ALA A 7 -39.12 -11.10 -23.24
C ALA A 7 -38.35 -9.88 -23.75
N GLU A 8 -39.05 -8.85 -24.21
CA GLU A 8 -38.46 -7.52 -24.43
C GLU A 8 -37.94 -7.03 -23.08
N VAL A 9 -36.64 -6.71 -23.00
CA VAL A 9 -35.91 -6.31 -21.77
C VAL A 9 -35.45 -4.86 -21.94
N GLY A 10 -35.46 -4.06 -20.87
CA GLY A 10 -34.89 -2.70 -20.88
C GLY A 10 -35.71 -1.70 -21.70
N ASP A 11 -35.07 -0.88 -22.55
CA ASP A 11 -35.75 0.19 -23.31
C ASP A 11 -36.87 -0.34 -24.23
N GLN A 12 -36.69 -1.54 -24.79
CA GLN A 12 -37.70 -2.19 -25.63
C GLN A 12 -38.95 -2.57 -24.83
N PHE A 13 -38.78 -2.98 -23.57
CA PHE A 13 -39.89 -3.26 -22.67
C PHE A 13 -40.75 -2.03 -22.44
N PHE A 14 -40.13 -0.89 -22.09
CA PHE A 14 -40.86 0.33 -21.78
C PHE A 14 -41.58 0.89 -23.00
N ALA A 15 -40.96 0.85 -24.18
CA ALA A 15 -41.58 1.23 -25.44
C ALA A 15 -42.84 0.38 -25.75
N SER A 16 -42.74 -0.94 -25.58
CA SER A 16 -43.85 -1.87 -25.78
C SER A 16 -44.95 -1.68 -24.74
N LEU A 17 -44.57 -1.44 -23.47
CA LEU A 17 -45.49 -1.15 -22.37
C LEU A 17 -46.36 0.07 -22.67
N VAL A 18 -45.75 1.20 -23.05
CA VAL A 18 -46.50 2.45 -23.31
C VAL A 18 -47.36 2.35 -24.56
N ARG A 19 -46.89 1.63 -25.60
CA ARG A 19 -47.69 1.34 -26.81
C ARG A 19 -48.91 0.49 -26.49
N HIS A 20 -48.74 -0.60 -25.74
CA HIS A 20 -49.85 -1.47 -25.35
C HIS A 20 -50.83 -0.76 -24.43
N LEU A 21 -50.34 0.09 -23.52
CA LEU A 21 -51.19 0.90 -22.66
C LEU A 21 -52.03 1.90 -23.46
N ALA A 22 -51.39 2.62 -24.39
CA ALA A 22 -52.08 3.57 -25.26
C ALA A 22 -53.18 2.90 -26.10
N SER A 23 -52.87 1.73 -26.66
CA SER A 23 -53.84 0.93 -27.43
C SER A 23 -54.97 0.37 -26.56
N ALA A 24 -54.66 -0.14 -25.36
CA ALA A 24 -55.65 -0.74 -24.47
C ALA A 24 -56.67 0.27 -23.92
N LEU A 25 -56.27 1.54 -23.79
CA LEU A 25 -57.10 2.63 -23.28
C LEU A 25 -57.58 3.60 -24.36
N ASP A 26 -57.20 3.38 -25.62
CA ASP A 26 -57.50 4.24 -26.78
C ASP A 26 -57.16 5.72 -26.56
N VAL A 27 -55.93 5.98 -26.09
CA VAL A 27 -55.43 7.33 -25.77
C VAL A 27 -54.32 7.79 -26.72
N GLN A 28 -54.25 9.10 -26.99
CA GLN A 28 -53.22 9.66 -27.88
C GLN A 28 -51.79 9.54 -27.33
N TYR A 29 -51.61 9.61 -26.01
CA TYR A 29 -50.29 9.62 -25.39
C TYR A 29 -50.23 8.71 -24.17
N ALA A 30 -49.11 8.01 -24.02
CA ALA A 30 -48.79 7.23 -22.84
C ALA A 30 -47.29 7.28 -22.57
N PHE A 31 -46.89 7.44 -21.32
CA PHE A 31 -45.49 7.39 -20.95
C PHE A 31 -45.25 6.80 -19.58
N VAL A 32 -44.04 6.25 -19.44
CA VAL A 32 -43.48 5.81 -18.17
C VAL A 32 -42.25 6.65 -17.89
N SER A 33 -42.04 7.00 -16.62
CA SER A 33 -40.99 7.93 -16.22
C SER A 33 -40.25 7.48 -14.97
N GLU A 34 -39.13 8.14 -14.73
CA GLU A 34 -38.33 8.07 -13.52
C GLU A 34 -38.13 9.49 -12.96
N ILE A 35 -38.26 9.63 -11.63
CA ILE A 35 -38.03 10.91 -10.94
C ILE A 35 -36.53 11.19 -10.82
N SER A 36 -36.13 12.45 -10.95
CA SER A 36 -34.75 12.86 -10.73
C SER A 36 -34.34 12.70 -9.26
N PRO A 37 -33.04 12.51 -8.95
CA PRO A 37 -32.57 12.36 -7.56
C PRO A 37 -32.84 13.57 -6.66
N ASP A 38 -32.94 14.77 -7.24
CA ASP A 38 -33.27 16.02 -6.53
C ASP A 38 -34.79 16.21 -6.35
N GLY A 39 -35.62 15.34 -6.94
CA GLY A 39 -37.07 15.35 -6.82
C GLY A 39 -37.76 16.52 -7.52
N GLY A 40 -37.04 17.31 -8.34
CA GLY A 40 -37.58 18.51 -8.99
C GLY A 40 -38.08 18.31 -10.43
N SER A 41 -37.67 17.20 -11.07
CA SER A 41 -38.04 16.85 -12.44
C SER A 41 -38.28 15.35 -12.58
N PHE A 42 -38.80 14.94 -13.74
CA PHE A 42 -38.79 13.55 -14.16
C PHE A 42 -38.30 13.43 -15.58
N ARG A 43 -37.73 12.28 -15.91
CA ARG A 43 -37.39 11.90 -17.29
C ARG A 43 -38.27 10.75 -17.73
N THR A 44 -38.83 10.82 -18.94
CA THR A 44 -39.52 9.65 -19.51
C THR A 44 -38.50 8.57 -19.85
N LEU A 45 -38.85 7.31 -19.58
CA LEU A 45 -38.10 6.14 -20.04
C LEU A 45 -38.59 5.70 -21.42
N ALA A 46 -39.90 5.85 -21.68
CA ALA A 46 -40.49 5.72 -23.00
C ALA A 46 -41.74 6.61 -23.10
N LEU A 47 -41.97 7.16 -24.30
CA LEU A 47 -43.13 7.99 -24.62
C LEU A 47 -43.76 7.53 -25.93
N TRP A 48 -45.03 7.16 -25.88
CA TRP A 48 -45.88 6.95 -27.04
C TRP A 48 -46.72 8.19 -27.27
N GLY A 49 -46.82 8.66 -28.52
CA GLY A 49 -47.60 9.85 -28.85
C GLY A 49 -48.05 9.89 -30.31
N ARG A 50 -49.37 9.97 -30.52
CA ARG A 50 -50.04 10.03 -31.84
C ARG A 50 -49.61 8.91 -32.78
N GLY A 51 -49.65 7.67 -32.30
CA GLY A 51 -49.41 6.46 -33.10
C GLY A 51 -47.95 6.08 -33.34
N ALA A 52 -46.99 6.78 -32.71
CA ALA A 52 -45.56 6.45 -32.80
C ALA A 52 -44.84 6.66 -31.47
N LEU A 53 -43.70 5.97 -31.30
CA LEU A 53 -42.75 6.24 -30.22
C LEU A 53 -42.09 7.60 -30.45
N ARG A 54 -41.88 8.36 -29.38
CA ARG A 54 -41.28 9.70 -29.38
C ARG A 54 -39.99 9.71 -28.56
N ASP A 55 -39.19 10.75 -28.76
CA ASP A 55 -38.02 11.02 -27.94
C ASP A 55 -38.40 11.25 -26.48
N ASN A 56 -37.50 10.86 -25.58
CA ASN A 56 -37.71 11.03 -24.16
C ASN A 56 -37.64 12.50 -23.76
N LEU A 57 -38.53 12.90 -22.84
CA LEU A 57 -38.64 14.26 -22.33
C LEU A 57 -38.13 14.34 -20.90
N GLU A 58 -37.57 15.48 -20.55
CA GLU A 58 -37.27 15.87 -19.17
C GLU A 58 -38.17 17.04 -18.79
N VAL A 59 -38.98 16.86 -17.75
CA VAL A 59 -40.06 17.78 -17.39
C VAL A 59 -39.91 18.19 -15.93
N ARG A 60 -39.92 19.50 -15.66
CA ARG A 60 -39.99 20.03 -14.29
C ARG A 60 -41.38 19.82 -13.72
N LEU A 61 -41.45 19.41 -12.45
CA LEU A 61 -42.72 19.02 -11.82
C LEU A 61 -43.66 20.18 -11.54
N ALA A 62 -43.10 21.32 -11.13
CA ALA A 62 -43.87 22.42 -10.59
C ALA A 62 -44.93 22.93 -11.59
N GLY A 63 -46.20 22.85 -11.20
CA GLY A 63 -47.31 23.34 -12.02
C GLY A 63 -47.73 22.38 -13.14
N THR A 64 -47.36 21.11 -13.05
CA THR A 64 -47.81 20.02 -13.95
C THR A 64 -48.79 19.10 -13.23
N PRO A 65 -49.68 18.38 -13.95
CA PRO A 65 -50.56 17.37 -13.35
C PRO A 65 -49.80 16.19 -12.73
N CYS A 66 -48.53 16.01 -13.10
CA CYS A 66 -47.66 14.93 -12.61
C CYS A 66 -47.19 15.17 -11.16
N GLU A 67 -47.27 16.39 -10.66
CA GLU A 67 -46.80 16.76 -9.31
C GLU A 67 -47.52 15.95 -8.22
N ALA A 68 -48.85 15.87 -8.27
CA ALA A 68 -49.63 15.05 -7.33
C ALA A 68 -49.26 13.57 -7.42
N VAL A 69 -48.97 13.08 -8.63
CA VAL A 69 -48.63 11.67 -8.86
C VAL A 69 -47.28 11.32 -8.26
N LEU A 70 -46.30 12.20 -8.44
CA LEU A 70 -44.96 12.00 -7.91
C LEU A 70 -44.85 12.27 -6.41
N ASN A 71 -45.87 12.92 -5.82
CA ASN A 71 -46.09 12.96 -4.37
C ASN A 71 -46.82 11.71 -3.82
N GLY A 72 -47.10 10.71 -4.67
CA GLY A 72 -47.64 9.41 -4.26
C GLY A 72 -49.14 9.24 -4.45
N GLU A 73 -49.84 10.23 -5.00
CA GLU A 73 -51.28 10.17 -5.23
C GLU A 73 -51.62 9.64 -6.63
N THR A 74 -52.82 9.12 -6.83
CA THR A 74 -53.33 8.89 -8.19
C THR A 74 -54.02 10.15 -8.65
N SER A 75 -53.61 10.74 -9.77
CA SER A 75 -54.22 11.94 -10.32
C SER A 75 -55.03 11.60 -11.57
N HIS A 76 -56.29 12.04 -11.60
CA HIS A 76 -57.19 11.82 -12.72
C HIS A 76 -57.97 13.10 -13.02
N HIS A 77 -57.70 13.68 -14.19
CA HIS A 77 -58.35 14.88 -14.71
C HIS A 77 -59.13 14.49 -15.98
N PRO A 78 -60.45 14.31 -15.89
CA PRO A 78 -61.25 13.77 -16.99
C PRO A 78 -61.44 14.75 -18.15
N GLU A 79 -61.32 16.06 -17.92
CA GLU A 79 -61.47 17.12 -18.92
C GLU A 79 -60.84 18.43 -18.43
N ASN A 80 -60.77 19.45 -19.30
CA ASN A 80 -60.29 20.81 -19.00
C ASN A 80 -58.85 20.89 -18.44
N LEU A 81 -57.98 19.93 -18.78
CA LEU A 81 -56.64 19.84 -18.22
C LEU A 81 -55.80 21.12 -18.40
N GLN A 82 -55.77 21.70 -19.61
CA GLN A 82 -54.99 22.91 -19.90
C GLN A 82 -55.42 24.12 -19.08
N ALA A 83 -56.70 24.22 -18.70
CA ALA A 83 -57.18 25.33 -17.87
C ALA A 83 -56.73 25.19 -16.41
N LEU A 84 -56.55 23.95 -15.93
CA LEU A 84 -56.05 23.65 -14.58
C LEU A 84 -54.53 23.86 -14.48
N PHE A 85 -53.80 23.61 -15.57
CA PHE A 85 -52.34 23.70 -15.63
C PHE A 85 -51.87 24.62 -16.78
N PRO A 86 -52.19 25.93 -16.73
CA PRO A 86 -51.95 26.86 -17.85
C PRO A 86 -50.47 27.19 -18.08
N ARG A 87 -49.58 26.81 -17.16
CA ARG A 87 -48.13 27.03 -17.25
C ARG A 87 -47.39 25.87 -17.90
N ASP A 88 -48.07 24.75 -18.12
CA ASP A 88 -47.50 23.57 -18.76
C ASP A 88 -47.69 23.66 -20.28
N THR A 89 -46.65 24.14 -20.96
CA THR A 89 -46.67 24.33 -22.42
C THR A 89 -46.73 23.00 -23.18
N VAL A 90 -46.27 21.89 -22.58
CA VAL A 90 -46.29 20.56 -23.21
C VAL A 90 -47.73 20.10 -23.41
N LEU A 91 -48.60 20.35 -22.42
CA LEU A 91 -50.02 20.01 -22.52
C LEU A 91 -50.75 20.80 -23.61
N VAL A 92 -50.36 22.06 -23.80
CA VAL A 92 -50.93 22.92 -24.84
C VAL A 92 -50.51 22.41 -26.22
N ASP A 93 -49.21 22.15 -26.42
CA ASP A 93 -48.67 21.65 -27.69
C ASP A 93 -49.28 20.29 -28.08
N TRP A 94 -49.60 19.46 -27.08
CA TRP A 94 -50.20 18.14 -27.31
C TRP A 94 -51.71 18.19 -27.53
N GLY A 95 -52.36 19.33 -27.25
CA GLY A 95 -53.82 19.46 -27.31
C GLY A 95 -54.51 18.66 -26.20
N ALA A 96 -53.85 18.51 -25.05
CA ALA A 96 -54.29 17.66 -23.96
C ALA A 96 -55.60 18.15 -23.33
N VAL A 97 -56.64 17.32 -23.37
CA VAL A 97 -57.95 17.58 -22.73
C VAL A 97 -58.04 16.87 -21.39
N SER A 98 -57.44 15.69 -21.26
CA SER A 98 -57.52 14.85 -20.07
C SER A 98 -56.18 14.20 -19.71
N TYR A 99 -56.02 13.84 -18.44
CA TYR A 99 -54.81 13.21 -17.88
C TYR A 99 -55.17 12.15 -16.85
N CYS A 100 -54.44 11.04 -16.84
CA CYS A 100 -54.45 10.10 -15.73
C CYS A 100 -53.03 9.63 -15.43
N GLY A 101 -52.60 9.71 -14.18
CA GLY A 101 -51.28 9.26 -13.74
C GLY A 101 -51.35 8.44 -12.46
N VAL A 102 -50.53 7.38 -12.41
CA VAL A 102 -50.38 6.51 -11.23
C VAL A 102 -48.90 6.42 -10.83
N PRO A 103 -48.60 6.45 -9.52
CA PRO A 103 -47.22 6.40 -9.05
C PRO A 103 -46.62 5.01 -9.23
N LEU A 104 -45.32 4.98 -9.54
CA LEU A 104 -44.48 3.80 -9.43
C LEU A 104 -43.77 3.87 -8.08
N LEU A 105 -44.01 2.86 -7.22
CA LEU A 105 -43.44 2.80 -5.88
C LEU A 105 -42.41 1.68 -5.80
N ASP A 106 -41.28 1.92 -5.15
CA ASP A 106 -40.32 0.86 -4.82
C ASP A 106 -40.80 -0.07 -3.69
N ARG A 107 -39.92 -0.95 -3.20
CA ARG A 107 -40.22 -1.88 -2.09
C ARG A 107 -40.38 -1.18 -0.74
N SER A 108 -39.80 0.00 -0.55
CA SER A 108 -39.91 0.81 0.66
C SER A 108 -41.18 1.67 0.68
N GLY A 109 -41.86 1.78 -0.47
CA GLY A 109 -43.02 2.65 -0.66
C GLY A 109 -42.66 4.04 -1.16
N ALA A 110 -41.39 4.31 -1.49
CA ALA A 110 -40.98 5.58 -2.07
C ALA A 110 -41.34 5.66 -3.56
N VAL A 111 -41.73 6.85 -4.02
CA VAL A 111 -42.08 7.08 -5.43
C VAL A 111 -40.80 7.15 -6.27
N THR A 112 -40.69 6.29 -7.28
CA THR A 112 -39.54 6.22 -8.19
C THR A 112 -39.81 6.82 -9.56
N GLY A 113 -41.07 7.12 -9.85
CA GLY A 113 -41.51 7.58 -11.15
C GLY A 113 -43.03 7.46 -11.24
N HIS A 114 -43.56 7.62 -12.44
CA HIS A 114 -44.99 7.44 -12.67
C HIS A 114 -45.29 6.93 -14.08
N LEU A 115 -46.45 6.30 -14.22
CA LEU A 115 -47.05 5.92 -15.48
C LEU A 115 -48.23 6.86 -15.73
N ALA A 116 -48.25 7.51 -16.89
CA ALA A 116 -49.30 8.47 -17.24
C ALA A 116 -49.83 8.27 -18.65
N ILE A 117 -51.08 8.67 -18.83
CA ILE A 117 -51.78 8.77 -20.11
C ILE A 117 -52.38 10.16 -20.26
N ILE A 118 -52.38 10.65 -21.50
CA ILE A 118 -52.94 11.94 -21.88
C ILE A 118 -53.74 11.75 -23.17
N ASP A 119 -54.87 12.43 -23.27
CA ASP A 119 -55.71 12.36 -24.47
C ASP A 119 -56.25 13.72 -24.89
N ASP A 120 -56.59 13.84 -26.18
CA ASP A 120 -57.22 15.03 -26.76
C ASP A 120 -58.75 15.03 -26.62
N LYS A 121 -59.30 14.03 -25.92
CA LYS A 121 -60.71 13.88 -25.58
C LYS A 121 -60.91 13.69 -24.07
N PRO A 122 -62.15 13.82 -23.58
CA PRO A 122 -62.44 13.53 -22.18
C PRO A 122 -62.29 12.05 -21.80
N MET A 123 -61.64 11.77 -20.67
CA MET A 123 -61.52 10.43 -20.06
C MET A 123 -62.54 10.26 -18.92
N ARG A 124 -63.77 9.83 -19.24
CA ARG A 124 -64.88 9.77 -18.25
C ARG A 124 -64.91 8.52 -17.37
N ASP A 125 -64.34 7.40 -17.83
CA ASP A 125 -64.35 6.12 -17.11
C ASP A 125 -63.13 5.95 -16.19
N GLY A 126 -63.01 6.84 -15.20
CA GLY A 126 -61.83 6.97 -14.35
C GLY A 126 -61.51 5.72 -13.50
N SER A 127 -62.52 4.99 -13.01
CA SER A 127 -62.28 3.84 -12.12
C SER A 127 -61.72 2.62 -12.87
N ARG A 128 -62.21 2.36 -14.08
CA ARG A 128 -61.71 1.28 -14.94
C ARG A 128 -60.35 1.63 -15.54
N GLY A 129 -60.18 2.88 -16.02
CA GLY A 129 -58.91 3.37 -16.55
C GLY A 129 -57.78 3.30 -15.51
N VAL A 130 -58.02 3.78 -14.28
CA VAL A 130 -57.05 3.70 -13.18
C VAL A 130 -56.70 2.25 -12.82
N SER A 131 -57.66 1.33 -12.88
CA SER A 131 -57.41 -0.10 -12.59
C SER A 131 -56.47 -0.72 -13.63
N ILE A 132 -56.66 -0.42 -14.91
CA ILE A 132 -55.76 -0.87 -15.99
C ILE A 132 -54.38 -0.23 -15.82
N MET A 133 -54.32 1.08 -15.57
CA MET A 133 -53.07 1.80 -15.28
C MET A 133 -52.28 1.14 -14.15
N ARG A 134 -52.94 0.73 -13.06
CA ARG A 134 -52.29 0.05 -11.92
C ARG A 134 -51.68 -1.30 -12.29
N ILE A 135 -52.31 -2.06 -13.19
CA ILE A 135 -51.76 -3.33 -13.71
C ILE A 135 -50.47 -3.07 -14.50
N PHE A 136 -50.50 -2.10 -15.42
CA PHE A 136 -49.33 -1.72 -16.19
C PHE A 136 -48.22 -1.13 -15.31
N ALA A 137 -48.58 -0.33 -14.30
CA ALA A 137 -47.66 0.23 -13.32
C ALA A 137 -46.98 -0.85 -12.48
N ALA A 138 -47.71 -1.91 -12.08
CA ALA A 138 -47.10 -3.06 -11.41
C ALA A 138 -46.05 -3.75 -12.28
N ARG A 139 -46.32 -3.91 -13.59
CA ARG A 139 -45.37 -4.47 -14.56
C ARG A 139 -44.15 -3.57 -14.76
N ALA A 140 -44.36 -2.26 -14.91
CA ALA A 140 -43.29 -1.27 -15.05
C ALA A 140 -42.34 -1.28 -13.86
N ARG A 141 -42.91 -1.27 -12.64
CA ARG A 141 -42.16 -1.31 -11.39
C ARG A 141 -41.26 -2.53 -11.27
N ALA A 142 -41.76 -3.71 -11.66
CA ALA A 142 -41.00 -4.94 -11.61
C ALA A 142 -39.75 -4.85 -12.51
N GLU A 143 -39.90 -4.31 -13.73
CA GLU A 143 -38.78 -4.17 -14.66
C GLU A 143 -37.78 -3.09 -14.22
N ILE A 144 -38.24 -1.92 -13.76
CA ILE A 144 -37.36 -0.89 -13.19
C ILE A 144 -36.56 -1.43 -12.01
N GLY A 145 -37.23 -2.16 -11.10
CA GLY A 145 -36.57 -2.78 -9.95
C GLY A 145 -35.53 -3.82 -10.35
N ARG A 146 -35.79 -4.60 -11.40
CA ARG A 146 -34.84 -5.59 -11.95
C ARG A 146 -33.59 -4.91 -12.51
N LEU A 147 -33.77 -3.86 -13.33
CA LEU A 147 -32.67 -3.10 -13.94
C LEU A 147 -31.79 -2.43 -12.88
N ARG A 148 -32.40 -1.77 -11.89
CA ARG A 148 -31.65 -1.14 -10.78
C ARG A 148 -30.87 -2.14 -9.96
N ALA A 149 -31.46 -3.29 -9.61
CA ALA A 149 -30.75 -4.33 -8.87
C ALA A 149 -29.55 -4.89 -9.66
N GLU A 150 -29.69 -5.03 -10.98
CA GLU A 150 -28.61 -5.46 -11.87
C GLU A 150 -27.49 -4.41 -11.96
N GLU A 151 -27.84 -3.12 -12.04
CA GLU A 151 -26.87 -2.02 -12.01
C GLU A 151 -26.13 -1.92 -10.67
N GLU A 152 -26.85 -2.03 -9.56
CA GLU A 152 -26.28 -2.05 -8.20
C GLU A 152 -25.32 -3.23 -8.03
N LEU A 153 -25.71 -4.42 -8.49
CA LEU A 153 -24.85 -5.60 -8.48
C LEU A 153 -23.59 -5.36 -9.31
N ARG A 154 -23.72 -4.92 -10.56
CA ARG A 154 -22.56 -4.60 -11.43
C ARG A 154 -21.66 -3.54 -10.83
N ALA A 155 -22.24 -2.50 -10.23
CA ALA A 155 -21.47 -1.45 -9.57
C ALA A 155 -20.73 -1.99 -8.33
N SER A 156 -21.38 -2.85 -7.56
CA SER A 156 -20.76 -3.51 -6.41
C SER A 156 -19.65 -4.47 -6.81
N GLU A 157 -19.88 -5.30 -7.84
CA GLU A 157 -18.87 -6.21 -8.39
C GLU A 157 -17.65 -5.47 -8.92
N ARG A 158 -17.84 -4.35 -9.63
CA ARG A 158 -16.73 -3.47 -10.05
C ARG A 158 -15.94 -2.96 -8.85
N ARG A 159 -16.61 -2.40 -7.84
CA ARG A 159 -15.93 -1.92 -6.62
C ARG A 159 -15.11 -3.03 -5.94
N PHE A 160 -15.65 -4.24 -5.81
CA PHE A 160 -14.91 -5.35 -5.20
C PHE A 160 -13.73 -5.82 -6.06
N ARG A 161 -13.90 -5.85 -7.39
CA ARG A 161 -12.81 -6.17 -8.31
C ARG A 161 -11.68 -5.14 -8.22
N ASP A 162 -12.00 -3.86 -8.16
CA ASP A 162 -11.01 -2.80 -8.05
C ASP A 162 -10.24 -2.90 -6.72
N LEU A 163 -10.95 -3.14 -5.60
CA LEU A 163 -10.31 -3.38 -4.30
C LEU A 163 -9.39 -4.61 -4.31
N TYR A 164 -9.80 -5.67 -5.00
CA TYR A 164 -8.99 -6.88 -5.17
C TYR A 164 -7.72 -6.61 -6.00
N GLU A 165 -7.85 -5.92 -7.13
CA GLU A 165 -6.74 -5.61 -8.04
C GLU A 165 -5.74 -4.60 -7.48
N GLU A 166 -6.22 -3.61 -6.71
CA GLU A 166 -5.37 -2.57 -6.12
C GLU A 166 -4.86 -2.90 -4.71
N ALA A 167 -5.21 -4.07 -4.16
CA ALA A 167 -4.70 -4.49 -2.87
C ALA A 167 -3.16 -4.58 -2.88
N PRO A 168 -2.47 -4.04 -1.85
CA PRO A 168 -1.01 -4.07 -1.78
C PRO A 168 -0.45 -5.47 -1.47
N ILE A 169 -1.31 -6.38 -1.01
CA ILE A 169 -0.96 -7.77 -0.72
C ILE A 169 -1.18 -8.60 -1.98
N ALA A 170 -0.21 -9.45 -2.31
CA ALA A 170 -0.33 -10.37 -3.41
C ALA A 170 -1.38 -11.43 -3.06
N TYR A 171 -2.44 -11.50 -3.87
CA TYR A 171 -3.53 -12.43 -3.69
C TYR A 171 -3.59 -13.37 -4.89
N ILE A 172 -3.69 -14.67 -4.60
CA ILE A 172 -3.71 -15.75 -5.56
C ILE A 172 -4.88 -16.68 -5.21
N TYR A 173 -5.64 -17.05 -6.23
CA TYR A 173 -6.63 -18.10 -6.15
C TYR A 173 -6.10 -19.30 -6.95
N GLU A 174 -5.92 -20.43 -6.29
CA GLU A 174 -5.28 -21.61 -6.87
C GLU A 174 -6.08 -22.88 -6.60
N ASP A 175 -5.85 -23.94 -7.39
CA ASP A 175 -6.45 -25.25 -7.15
C ASP A 175 -5.67 -26.07 -6.10
N THR A 176 -6.10 -27.31 -5.85
CA THR A 176 -5.47 -28.21 -4.88
C THR A 176 -4.04 -28.65 -5.26
N GLU A 177 -3.64 -28.48 -6.53
CA GLU A 177 -2.28 -28.74 -7.01
C GLU A 177 -1.41 -27.47 -7.02
N SER A 178 -1.89 -26.35 -6.48
CA SER A 178 -1.24 -25.03 -6.55
C SER A 178 -1.11 -24.48 -7.98
N ARG A 179 -2.04 -24.84 -8.87
CA ARG A 179 -2.16 -24.15 -10.16
C ARG A 179 -2.98 -22.90 -9.98
N PHE A 180 -2.42 -21.79 -10.41
CA PHE A 180 -3.06 -20.50 -10.31
C PHE A 180 -4.28 -20.46 -11.26
N VAL A 181 -5.42 -20.10 -10.70
CA VAL A 181 -6.68 -19.85 -11.41
C VAL A 181 -6.80 -18.36 -11.71
N SER A 182 -6.43 -17.50 -10.75
CA SER A 182 -6.35 -16.06 -10.90
C SER A 182 -5.40 -15.46 -9.87
N ALA A 183 -4.89 -14.27 -10.14
CA ALA A 183 -4.00 -13.54 -9.23
C ALA A 183 -4.23 -12.03 -9.44
N ASN A 184 -4.12 -11.24 -8.38
CA ASN A 184 -4.26 -9.79 -8.49
C ASN A 184 -2.97 -9.13 -9.01
N ARG A 185 -3.04 -7.84 -9.33
CA ARG A 185 -1.91 -7.06 -9.82
C ARG A 185 -0.67 -7.12 -8.93
N ALA A 186 -0.84 -7.12 -7.60
CA ALA A 186 0.27 -7.22 -6.66
C ALA A 186 1.00 -8.58 -6.78
N ALA A 187 0.27 -9.68 -6.91
CA ALA A 187 0.85 -11.01 -7.11
C ALA A 187 1.59 -11.14 -8.44
N ILE A 188 1.00 -10.64 -9.53
CA ILE A 188 1.63 -10.64 -10.87
C ILE A 188 2.97 -9.90 -10.80
N LYS A 189 2.99 -8.70 -10.21
CA LYS A 189 4.21 -7.89 -10.05
C LYS A 189 5.24 -8.55 -9.14
N LEU A 190 4.81 -9.09 -7.99
CA LEU A 190 5.68 -9.73 -7.00
C LEU A 190 6.39 -10.95 -7.57
N LEU A 191 5.65 -11.80 -8.28
CA LEU A 191 6.14 -13.07 -8.82
C LEU A 191 6.78 -12.94 -10.20
N GLY A 192 6.69 -11.78 -10.84
CA GLY A 192 7.25 -11.54 -12.18
C GLY A 192 6.54 -12.35 -13.25
N LEU A 193 5.21 -12.38 -13.19
CA LEU A 193 4.36 -13.06 -14.16
C LEU A 193 3.84 -12.08 -15.21
N GLU A 194 3.58 -12.56 -16.41
CA GLU A 194 2.70 -11.85 -17.35
C GLU A 194 1.23 -12.22 -17.09
N PRO A 195 0.26 -11.32 -17.33
CA PRO A 195 -1.16 -11.58 -17.06
C PRO A 195 -1.70 -12.87 -17.70
N GLU A 196 -1.23 -13.19 -18.91
CA GLU A 196 -1.65 -14.38 -19.67
C GLU A 196 -1.11 -15.69 -19.05
N GLU A 197 -0.02 -15.60 -18.30
CA GLU A 197 0.63 -16.75 -17.67
C GLU A 197 0.03 -17.13 -16.32
N VAL A 198 -0.74 -16.23 -15.72
CA VAL A 198 -1.35 -16.45 -14.41
C VAL A 198 -2.11 -17.78 -14.42
N ARG A 199 -2.95 -18.01 -15.43
CA ARG A 199 -3.74 -19.24 -15.48
C ARG A 199 -2.85 -20.43 -15.83
N GLY A 200 -2.70 -21.36 -14.89
CA GLY A 200 -1.92 -22.59 -15.06
C GLY A 200 -0.47 -22.52 -14.58
N THR A 201 0.01 -21.35 -14.12
CA THR A 201 1.28 -21.28 -13.40
C THR A 201 1.20 -22.15 -12.15
N LEU A 202 2.18 -23.05 -11.98
CA LEU A 202 2.31 -23.90 -10.80
C LEU A 202 3.06 -23.13 -9.71
N GLY A 203 2.37 -22.67 -8.68
CA GLY A 203 2.94 -21.83 -7.62
C GLY A 203 4.12 -22.47 -6.91
N LEU A 204 4.03 -23.77 -6.64
CA LEU A 204 5.13 -24.53 -6.02
C LEU A 204 6.41 -24.58 -6.86
N SER A 205 6.34 -24.33 -8.17
CA SER A 205 7.53 -24.27 -9.01
C SER A 205 8.37 -23.00 -8.79
N LEU A 206 7.79 -21.97 -8.15
CA LEU A 206 8.48 -20.71 -7.82
C LEU A 206 9.25 -20.80 -6.49
N VAL A 207 9.05 -21.87 -5.70
CA VAL A 207 9.73 -22.04 -4.41
C VAL A 207 11.21 -22.33 -4.65
N ALA A 208 12.10 -21.68 -3.88
CA ALA A 208 13.54 -21.93 -3.98
C ALA A 208 13.88 -23.41 -3.75
N PRO A 209 14.76 -24.02 -4.58
CA PRO A 209 15.02 -25.46 -4.57
C PRO A 209 16.02 -25.89 -3.47
N THR A 210 15.84 -25.42 -2.24
CA THR A 210 16.63 -25.84 -1.08
C THR A 210 15.88 -26.90 -0.28
N ALA A 211 16.59 -27.90 0.24
CA ALA A 211 15.99 -29.01 1.00
C ALA A 211 15.16 -28.51 2.20
N GLU A 212 15.67 -27.50 2.90
CA GLU A 212 14.98 -26.88 4.03
C GLU A 212 13.67 -26.18 3.60
N THR A 213 13.69 -25.43 2.50
CA THR A 213 12.49 -24.73 2.01
C THR A 213 11.44 -25.72 1.51
N GLN A 214 11.86 -26.77 0.80
CA GLN A 214 10.95 -27.82 0.32
C GLN A 214 10.28 -28.56 1.49
N GLU A 215 11.02 -28.89 2.54
CA GLU A 215 10.46 -29.56 3.73
C GLU A 215 9.46 -28.65 4.46
N ARG A 216 9.77 -27.35 4.59
CA ARG A 216 8.87 -26.37 5.20
C ARG A 216 7.57 -26.21 4.40
N VAL A 217 7.66 -26.14 3.07
CA VAL A 217 6.50 -26.06 2.19
C VAL A 217 5.65 -27.33 2.27
N HIS A 218 6.27 -28.51 2.26
CA HIS A 218 5.54 -29.77 2.35
C HIS A 218 4.72 -29.86 3.65
N ARG A 219 5.34 -29.55 4.79
CA ARG A 219 4.65 -29.50 6.10
C ARG A 219 3.51 -28.48 6.13
N ALA A 220 3.69 -27.34 5.46
CA ALA A 220 2.67 -26.31 5.37
C ALA A 220 1.44 -26.77 4.59
N ILE A 221 1.64 -27.38 3.42
CA ILE A 221 0.57 -27.92 2.58
C ILE A 221 -0.26 -28.95 3.35
N GLU A 222 0.41 -29.86 4.07
CA GLU A 222 -0.27 -30.86 4.90
C GLU A 222 -1.10 -30.24 6.04
N ALA A 223 -0.65 -29.12 6.63
CA ALA A 223 -1.40 -28.41 7.66
C ALA A 223 -2.62 -27.68 7.07
N ILE A 224 -2.44 -27.02 5.92
CA ILE A 224 -3.51 -26.34 5.18
C ILE A 224 -4.62 -27.34 4.79
N GLN A 225 -4.24 -28.51 4.28
CA GLN A 225 -5.19 -29.58 3.91
C GLN A 225 -5.97 -30.13 5.11
N ARG A 226 -5.37 -30.14 6.29
CA ARG A 226 -6.04 -30.53 7.55
C ARG A 226 -6.94 -29.44 8.13
N GLY A 227 -7.02 -28.27 7.48
CA GLY A 227 -7.81 -27.13 7.96
C GLY A 227 -7.22 -26.44 9.19
N GLU A 228 -5.93 -26.66 9.47
CA GLU A 228 -5.25 -26.00 10.58
C GLU A 228 -5.00 -24.54 10.20
N GLU A 229 -5.69 -23.61 10.87
CA GLU A 229 -5.58 -22.17 10.62
C GLU A 229 -4.30 -21.61 11.28
N ARG A 230 -3.14 -22.15 10.88
CA ARG A 230 -1.76 -21.70 11.19
C ARG A 230 -0.88 -22.22 10.04
N ALA A 231 0.02 -21.47 9.41
CA ALA A 231 0.97 -20.50 9.95
C ALA A 231 1.41 -19.55 8.83
N CYS A 232 1.66 -18.29 9.20
CA CYS A 232 2.51 -17.42 8.41
C CYS A 232 3.87 -18.11 8.23
N ILE A 233 4.25 -18.45 6.99
CA ILE A 233 5.54 -19.08 6.71
C ILE A 233 6.36 -18.15 5.84
N GLU A 234 7.61 -17.92 6.25
CA GLU A 234 8.58 -17.16 5.46
C GLU A 234 9.25 -18.07 4.45
N LEU A 235 9.08 -17.77 3.16
CA LEU A 235 9.61 -18.55 2.05
C LEU A 235 10.43 -17.66 1.12
N GLU A 236 11.52 -18.23 0.60
CA GLU A 236 12.21 -17.66 -0.55
C GLU A 236 11.57 -18.20 -1.83
N LEU A 237 11.06 -17.29 -2.65
CA LEU A 237 10.58 -17.56 -4.00
C LEU A 237 11.58 -17.04 -5.03
N ARG A 238 11.49 -17.59 -6.23
CA ARG A 238 12.21 -17.13 -7.42
C ARG A 238 11.20 -16.54 -8.38
N ARG A 239 11.40 -15.27 -8.75
CA ARG A 239 10.56 -14.63 -9.77
C ARG A 239 10.66 -15.40 -11.08
N LYS A 240 9.56 -15.45 -11.82
CA LYS A 240 9.51 -16.20 -13.08
C LYS A 240 10.24 -15.50 -14.22
N ASP A 241 10.20 -14.17 -14.26
CA ASP A 241 10.81 -13.34 -15.30
C ASP A 241 12.35 -13.37 -15.29
N ASP A 242 12.97 -13.18 -14.12
CA ASP A 242 14.41 -12.98 -14.00
C ASP A 242 15.11 -13.85 -12.94
N GLY A 243 14.35 -14.68 -12.21
CA GLY A 243 14.89 -15.56 -11.19
C GLY A 243 15.43 -14.85 -9.93
N ARG A 244 15.24 -13.52 -9.79
CA ARG A 244 15.64 -12.81 -8.58
C ARG A 244 14.91 -13.39 -7.36
N PRO A 245 15.62 -13.55 -6.23
CA PRO A 245 15.00 -14.05 -5.00
C PRO A 245 14.06 -13.00 -4.43
N VAL A 246 12.89 -13.43 -3.98
CA VAL A 246 11.90 -12.64 -3.27
C VAL A 246 11.51 -13.40 -2.02
N TRP A 247 11.60 -12.75 -0.87
CA TRP A 247 11.15 -13.34 0.38
C TRP A 247 9.71 -12.96 0.65
N VAL A 248 8.88 -13.94 0.95
CA VAL A 248 7.45 -13.72 1.20
C VAL A 248 7.03 -14.32 2.53
N GLN A 249 6.13 -13.65 3.22
CA GLN A 249 5.26 -14.29 4.20
C GLN A 249 4.04 -14.84 3.48
N TRP A 250 3.77 -16.12 3.71
CA TRP A 250 2.74 -16.88 3.03
C TRP A 250 1.63 -17.31 3.99
N TRP A 251 0.38 -17.10 3.56
CA TRP A 251 -0.83 -17.63 4.17
C TRP A 251 -1.71 -18.27 3.10
N SER A 252 -2.33 -19.39 3.45
CA SER A 252 -3.33 -20.02 2.59
C SER A 252 -4.52 -20.49 3.40
N LYS A 253 -5.71 -20.40 2.79
CA LYS A 253 -6.95 -20.91 3.34
C LYS A 253 -7.71 -21.68 2.26
N PRO A 254 -8.03 -22.96 2.46
CA PRO A 254 -8.87 -23.70 1.53
C PRO A 254 -10.30 -23.15 1.57
N GLU A 255 -10.95 -23.11 0.41
CA GLU A 255 -12.36 -22.76 0.32
C GLU A 255 -13.22 -23.92 0.86
N PRO A 256 -14.46 -23.65 1.34
CA PRO A 256 -15.32 -24.69 1.93
C PRO A 256 -15.66 -25.86 1.01
N ASP A 257 -15.55 -25.69 -0.31
CA ASP A 257 -15.78 -26.75 -1.29
C ASP A 257 -14.57 -27.70 -1.45
N GLY A 258 -13.43 -27.37 -0.86
CA GLY A 258 -12.18 -28.14 -0.91
C GLY A 258 -11.50 -28.17 -2.28
N LYS A 259 -12.00 -27.42 -3.27
CA LYS A 259 -11.47 -27.44 -4.65
C LYS A 259 -10.43 -26.36 -4.90
N TYR A 260 -10.51 -25.27 -4.14
CA TYR A 260 -9.66 -24.11 -4.31
C TYR A 260 -9.05 -23.68 -3.00
N THR A 261 -7.93 -22.97 -3.12
CA THR A 261 -7.21 -22.37 -2.02
C THR A 261 -6.99 -20.90 -2.31
N ARG A 262 -7.25 -20.09 -1.29
CA ARG A 262 -6.99 -18.67 -1.27
C ARG A 262 -5.63 -18.42 -0.63
N THR A 263 -4.71 -17.90 -1.41
CA THR A 263 -3.31 -17.70 -1.02
C THR A 263 -2.96 -16.22 -1.02
N MET A 264 -2.33 -15.75 0.06
CA MET A 264 -1.87 -14.38 0.24
C MET A 264 -0.36 -14.40 0.49
N LEU A 265 0.35 -13.51 -0.19
CA LEU A 265 1.79 -13.32 -0.05
C LEU A 265 2.07 -11.86 0.31
N VAL A 266 2.92 -11.64 1.29
CA VAL A 266 3.45 -10.31 1.65
C VAL A 266 4.95 -10.31 1.39
N ASP A 267 5.43 -9.36 0.60
CA ASP A 267 6.86 -9.18 0.35
C ASP A 267 7.57 -8.72 1.63
N ILE A 268 8.57 -9.48 2.06
CA ILE A 268 9.43 -9.19 3.21
C ILE A 268 10.91 -9.14 2.80
N THR A 269 11.21 -9.03 1.50
CA THR A 269 12.57 -9.04 0.96
C THR A 269 13.44 -7.96 1.60
N ASP A 270 12.96 -6.73 1.66
CA ASP A 270 13.70 -5.60 2.27
C ASP A 270 14.01 -5.86 3.74
N ARG A 271 13.07 -6.45 4.49
CA ARG A 271 13.26 -6.79 5.91
C ARG A 271 14.36 -7.85 6.07
N VAL A 272 14.29 -8.93 5.29
CA VAL A 272 15.27 -10.03 5.35
C VAL A 272 16.66 -9.53 4.97
N LEU A 273 16.78 -8.74 3.89
CA LEU A 273 18.07 -8.20 3.46
C LEU A 273 18.66 -7.23 4.50
N ALA A 274 17.83 -6.37 5.11
CA ALA A 274 18.28 -5.47 6.17
C ALA A 274 18.76 -6.22 7.42
N GLU A 275 18.07 -7.29 7.82
CA GLU A 275 18.49 -8.14 8.95
C GLU A 275 19.82 -8.85 8.64
N GLN A 276 19.99 -9.38 7.44
CA GLN A 276 21.24 -10.02 7.00
C GLN A 276 22.41 -9.04 7.00
N GLU A 277 22.24 -7.84 6.44
CA GLU A 277 23.29 -6.83 6.41
C GLU A 277 23.66 -6.36 7.82
N ARG A 278 22.66 -6.16 8.69
CA ARG A 278 22.91 -5.82 10.09
C ARG A 278 23.74 -6.90 10.80
N ASN A 279 23.41 -8.18 10.61
CA ASN A 279 24.15 -9.29 11.23
C ASN A 279 25.59 -9.36 10.70
N ARG A 280 25.79 -9.14 9.38
CA ARG A 280 27.11 -9.05 8.76
C ARG A 280 27.96 -7.92 9.37
N LEU A 281 27.39 -6.72 9.48
CA LEU A 281 28.07 -5.56 10.06
C LEU A 281 28.40 -5.79 11.54
N GLN A 282 27.52 -6.45 12.30
CA GLN A 282 27.79 -6.82 13.69
C GLN A 282 28.95 -7.82 13.80
N GLN A 283 28.99 -8.85 12.95
CA GLN A 283 30.10 -9.80 12.93
C GLN A 283 31.44 -9.14 12.54
N GLN A 284 31.43 -8.25 11.55
CA GLN A 284 32.61 -7.47 11.19
C GLN A 284 33.08 -6.57 12.33
N ASN A 285 32.15 -5.92 13.04
CA ASN A 285 32.49 -5.09 14.19
C ASN A 285 33.09 -5.91 15.33
N LEU A 286 32.52 -7.10 15.62
CA LEU A 286 33.06 -8.02 16.62
C LEU A 286 34.47 -8.50 16.23
N TYR A 287 34.68 -8.93 14.98
CA TYR A 287 35.99 -9.34 14.49
C TYR A 287 37.03 -8.21 14.61
N LEU A 288 36.69 -7.00 14.17
CA LEU A 288 37.58 -5.83 14.30
C LEU A 288 37.86 -5.48 15.76
N GLN A 289 36.87 -5.59 16.65
CA GLN A 289 37.07 -5.40 18.09
C GLN A 289 37.97 -6.47 18.69
N GLU A 290 37.85 -7.72 18.25
CA GLU A 290 38.73 -8.82 18.68
C GLU A 290 40.14 -8.65 18.13
N GLU A 291 40.32 -8.23 16.87
CA GLU A 291 41.62 -7.94 16.27
C GLU A 291 42.33 -6.82 17.03
N ILE A 292 41.61 -5.71 17.28
CA ILE A 292 42.04 -4.62 18.17
C ILE A 292 42.45 -5.24 19.52
N LYS A 293 41.56 -5.93 20.24
CA LYS A 293 41.87 -6.50 21.57
C LYS A 293 43.03 -7.50 21.57
N SER A 294 43.22 -8.26 20.49
CA SER A 294 44.30 -9.26 20.38
C SER A 294 45.68 -8.60 20.24
N GLU A 295 45.75 -7.42 19.61
CA GLU A 295 46.94 -6.56 19.65
C GLU A 295 47.18 -5.92 21.03
N TYR A 296 46.25 -6.05 21.99
CA TYR A 296 46.36 -5.47 23.34
C TYR A 296 46.55 -6.51 24.46
N ASN A 297 46.81 -7.79 24.15
CA ASN A 297 47.09 -8.79 25.18
C ASN A 297 48.53 -8.64 25.76
N PHE A 298 48.56 -8.35 27.06
CA PHE A 298 49.69 -7.96 27.88
C PHE A 298 50.63 -9.12 28.29
N GLU A 299 51.16 -9.87 27.31
CA GLU A 299 52.17 -10.93 27.55
C GLU A 299 53.49 -10.75 26.76
N GLU A 300 53.68 -9.65 26.02
CA GLU A 300 54.75 -9.54 25.02
C GLU A 300 56.17 -9.21 25.55
N ILE A 301 56.33 -8.64 26.76
CA ILE A 301 57.67 -8.25 27.26
C ILE A 301 58.34 -9.45 27.95
N ILE A 302 59.02 -10.27 27.16
CA ILE A 302 59.85 -11.39 27.65
C ILE A 302 61.29 -10.90 27.80
N GLY A 303 61.80 -10.84 29.04
CA GLY A 303 63.20 -10.52 29.27
C GLY A 303 63.56 -10.37 30.75
N GLY A 304 64.76 -10.82 31.11
CA GLY A 304 65.23 -10.89 32.51
C GLY A 304 66.44 -10.02 32.84
N SER A 305 66.88 -9.12 31.96
CA SER A 305 68.05 -8.27 32.21
C SER A 305 67.78 -7.27 33.33
N ALA A 306 68.83 -6.90 34.08
CA ALA A 306 68.71 -5.92 35.17
C ALA A 306 68.15 -4.57 34.67
N VAL A 307 68.64 -4.10 33.52
CA VAL A 307 68.19 -2.84 32.90
C VAL A 307 66.69 -2.88 32.54
N LEU A 308 66.20 -3.98 31.99
CA LEU A 308 64.77 -4.10 31.65
C LEU A 308 63.90 -4.14 32.92
N ARG A 309 64.36 -4.81 33.99
CA ARG A 309 63.66 -4.81 35.27
C ARG A 309 63.56 -3.41 35.86
N ASP A 310 64.61 -2.61 35.75
CA ASP A 310 64.61 -1.21 36.22
C ASP A 310 63.61 -0.35 35.42
N VAL A 311 63.54 -0.54 34.09
CA VAL A 311 62.54 0.13 33.25
C VAL A 311 61.12 -0.30 33.66
N LEU A 312 60.87 -1.59 33.84
CA LEU A 312 59.56 -2.09 34.27
C LEU A 312 59.17 -1.61 35.68
N ALA A 313 60.14 -1.45 36.59
CA ALA A 313 59.90 -0.85 37.90
C ALA A 313 59.44 0.61 37.76
N LYS A 314 60.06 1.40 36.87
CA LYS A 314 59.62 2.77 36.56
C LYS A 314 58.23 2.81 35.93
N VAL A 315 57.92 1.87 35.03
CA VAL A 315 56.58 1.73 34.43
C VAL A 315 55.53 1.52 35.53
N LYS A 316 55.75 0.58 36.45
CA LYS A 316 54.83 0.33 37.57
C LYS A 316 54.65 1.55 38.48
N GLN A 317 55.69 2.38 38.62
CA GLN A 317 55.62 3.59 39.43
C GLN A 317 54.82 4.71 38.75
N VAL A 318 54.96 4.89 37.43
CA VAL A 318 54.35 6.00 36.70
C VAL A 318 52.93 5.70 36.19
N ALA A 319 52.64 4.44 35.86
CA ALA A 319 51.36 4.01 35.31
C ALA A 319 50.11 4.44 36.11
N PRO A 320 50.08 4.40 37.47
CA PRO A 320 48.90 4.83 38.22
C PRO A 320 48.75 6.36 38.34
N THR A 321 49.66 7.15 37.76
CA THR A 321 49.66 8.63 37.80
C THR A 321 49.08 9.23 36.52
N ASP A 322 48.66 10.50 36.58
CA ASP A 322 48.20 11.25 35.40
C ASP A 322 49.34 12.00 34.66
N SER A 323 50.60 11.70 35.00
CA SER A 323 51.77 12.38 34.44
C SER A 323 52.01 12.01 32.97
N THR A 324 52.46 12.97 32.16
CA THR A 324 52.96 12.68 30.81
C THR A 324 54.27 11.88 30.89
N VAL A 325 54.36 10.78 30.14
CA VAL A 325 55.51 9.88 30.13
C VAL A 325 56.32 10.05 28.84
N LEU A 326 57.62 10.32 28.97
CA LEU A 326 58.56 10.31 27.85
C LEU A 326 59.30 8.97 27.80
N ILE A 327 59.19 8.26 26.68
CA ILE A 327 59.86 6.98 26.45
C ILE A 327 61.01 7.20 25.47
N LEU A 328 62.24 6.96 25.92
CA LEU A 328 63.45 7.11 25.13
C LEU A 328 64.06 5.74 24.81
N GLY A 329 64.60 5.61 23.60
CA GLY A 329 65.24 4.39 23.13
C GLY A 329 65.45 4.45 21.62
N GLU A 330 66.40 3.66 21.12
CA GLU A 330 66.70 3.54 19.69
C GLU A 330 65.51 2.93 18.92
N THR A 331 65.52 3.06 17.59
CA THR A 331 64.51 2.44 16.73
C THR A 331 64.54 0.92 16.89
N GLY A 332 63.37 0.29 17.03
CA GLY A 332 63.26 -1.16 17.19
C GLY A 332 63.47 -1.71 18.61
N THR A 333 63.71 -0.87 19.64
CA THR A 333 63.89 -1.35 21.03
C THR A 333 62.58 -1.66 21.78
N GLY A 334 61.44 -1.74 21.08
CA GLY A 334 60.14 -2.06 21.68
C GLY A 334 59.52 -0.95 22.53
N LYS A 335 59.76 0.34 22.21
CA LYS A 335 59.15 1.48 22.94
C LYS A 335 57.62 1.40 22.99
N GLU A 336 56.99 0.92 21.92
CA GLU A 336 55.54 0.72 21.88
C GLU A 336 55.06 -0.29 22.94
N LEU A 337 55.83 -1.35 23.20
CA LEU A 337 55.52 -2.32 24.24
C LEU A 337 55.53 -1.67 25.64
N ILE A 338 56.49 -0.77 25.88
CA ILE A 338 56.55 0.01 27.12
C ILE A 338 55.35 0.96 27.24
N ALA A 339 54.96 1.65 26.16
CA ALA A 339 53.80 2.52 26.16
C ALA A 339 52.49 1.77 26.47
N ARG A 340 52.30 0.60 25.83
CA ARG A 340 51.18 -0.31 26.12
C ARG A 340 51.19 -0.74 27.59
N ALA A 341 52.38 -1.06 28.14
CA ALA A 341 52.50 -1.47 29.53
C ALA A 341 52.19 -0.37 30.55
N VAL A 342 52.50 0.89 30.22
CA VAL A 342 52.07 2.04 31.02
C VAL A 342 50.55 2.13 31.01
N HIS A 343 49.90 2.00 29.85
CA HIS A 343 48.45 2.11 29.73
C HIS A 343 47.70 0.98 30.47
N SER A 344 48.11 -0.28 30.31
CA SER A 344 47.44 -1.43 30.93
C SER A 344 47.55 -1.44 32.46
N LEU A 345 48.62 -0.86 33.01
CA LEU A 345 48.82 -0.71 34.46
C LEU A 345 48.25 0.61 35.01
N SER A 346 47.62 1.43 34.15
CA SER A 346 47.05 2.71 34.55
C SER A 346 45.60 2.60 35.00
N ARG A 347 45.09 3.67 35.60
CA ARG A 347 43.65 3.82 35.91
C ARG A 347 42.76 3.92 34.67
N ARG A 348 43.36 4.03 33.48
CA ARG A 348 42.68 4.19 32.18
C ARG A 348 42.71 2.92 31.35
N THR A 349 43.04 1.75 31.94
CA THR A 349 43.14 0.48 31.21
C THR A 349 41.85 0.05 30.50
N ASP A 350 40.68 0.48 30.99
CA ASP A 350 39.38 0.20 30.37
C ASP A 350 38.96 1.27 29.33
N LYS A 351 39.85 2.23 29.05
CA LYS A 351 39.66 3.36 28.12
C LYS A 351 40.53 3.16 26.88
N PRO A 352 40.22 3.82 25.75
CA PRO A 352 41.00 3.63 24.53
C PRO A 352 42.46 4.09 24.68
N LEU A 353 43.39 3.29 24.13
CA LEU A 353 44.77 3.67 23.84
C LEU A 353 44.87 4.04 22.36
N ILE A 354 44.94 5.33 22.07
CA ILE A 354 45.10 5.85 20.71
C ILE A 354 46.60 5.94 20.40
N LYS A 355 47.07 5.18 19.40
CA LYS A 355 48.46 5.24 18.94
C LYS A 355 48.55 6.05 17.65
N LEU A 356 49.60 6.86 17.54
CA LEU A 356 49.91 7.61 16.34
C LEU A 356 51.41 7.56 16.10
N ASN A 357 51.81 7.02 14.94
CA ASN A 357 53.18 7.17 14.47
C ASN A 357 53.28 8.49 13.71
N CYS A 358 54.08 9.42 14.22
CA CYS A 358 54.20 10.77 13.67
C CYS A 358 54.96 10.82 12.34
N SER A 359 55.87 9.88 12.07
CA SER A 359 56.64 9.84 10.83
C SER A 359 55.87 9.22 9.65
N ALA A 360 54.84 8.43 9.94
CA ALA A 360 54.00 7.79 8.93
C ALA A 360 53.03 8.77 8.25
N LEU A 361 52.92 10.01 8.74
CA LEU A 361 51.98 11.02 8.27
C LEU A 361 52.69 12.12 7.45
N PRO A 362 52.13 12.52 6.30
CA PRO A 362 52.63 13.69 5.57
C PRO A 362 52.56 14.95 6.42
N ALA A 363 53.62 15.77 6.42
CA ALA A 363 53.75 16.96 7.27
C ALA A 363 52.51 17.90 7.24
N GLY A 364 51.86 18.06 6.08
CA GLY A 364 50.66 18.89 5.92
C GLY A 364 49.36 18.29 6.49
N LEU A 365 49.33 17.01 6.84
CA LEU A 365 48.15 16.32 7.40
C LEU A 365 48.29 15.99 8.88
N VAL A 366 49.52 15.96 9.42
CA VAL A 366 49.81 15.64 10.83
C VAL A 366 49.00 16.49 11.79
N GLU A 367 48.90 17.80 11.54
CA GLU A 367 48.15 18.72 12.41
C GLU A 367 46.65 18.37 12.43
N SER A 368 46.07 18.16 11.25
CA SER A 368 44.66 17.83 11.07
C SER A 368 44.30 16.47 11.69
N GLU A 369 45.21 15.49 11.65
CA GLU A 369 45.03 14.21 12.34
C GLU A 369 45.08 14.39 13.86
N LEU A 370 46.04 15.14 14.39
CA LEU A 370 46.24 15.32 15.83
C LEU A 370 45.11 16.12 16.49
N PHE A 371 44.79 17.29 15.94
CA PHE A 371 43.90 18.27 16.57
C PHE A 371 42.50 18.31 15.94
N GLY A 372 42.31 17.68 14.78
CA GLY A 372 41.06 17.75 14.04
C GLY A 372 40.88 19.09 13.34
N HIS A 373 39.75 19.23 12.63
CA HIS A 373 39.33 20.48 12.03
C HIS A 373 37.82 20.52 11.82
N GLU A 374 37.28 21.74 11.85
CA GLU A 374 35.90 22.00 11.44
C GLU A 374 35.81 22.16 9.91
N LYS A 375 34.62 21.92 9.36
CA LYS A 375 34.36 22.11 7.94
C LYS A 375 34.70 23.55 7.52
N GLY A 376 35.53 23.70 6.48
CA GLY A 376 35.95 25.00 5.97
C GLY A 376 37.11 25.68 6.73
N ALA A 377 37.78 24.98 7.66
CA ALA A 377 38.93 25.52 8.39
C ALA A 377 40.13 25.88 7.50
N PHE A 378 40.29 25.22 6.34
CA PHE A 378 41.31 25.53 5.33
C PHE A 378 40.84 25.11 3.92
N THR A 379 41.57 25.54 2.88
CA THR A 379 41.27 25.17 1.48
C THR A 379 41.45 23.66 1.28
N GLY A 380 40.34 22.92 1.16
CA GLY A 380 40.31 21.46 1.06
C GLY A 380 39.62 20.75 2.23
N ALA A 381 39.24 21.47 3.30
CA ALA A 381 38.49 20.93 4.44
C ALA A 381 36.99 20.76 4.14
N ALA A 382 36.65 19.78 3.29
CA ALA A 382 35.28 19.55 2.83
C ALA A 382 34.33 19.03 3.93
N GLU A 383 34.87 18.32 4.92
CA GLU A 383 34.13 17.68 6.01
C GLU A 383 34.78 17.96 7.36
N LYS A 384 34.02 17.83 8.45
CA LYS A 384 34.56 17.91 9.81
C LYS A 384 35.38 16.66 10.11
N ARG A 385 36.50 16.82 10.81
CA ARG A 385 37.33 15.70 11.29
C ARG A 385 37.64 15.83 12.77
N ILE A 386 37.36 14.76 13.51
CA ILE A 386 37.69 14.61 14.93
C ILE A 386 39.19 14.29 15.05
N GLY A 387 39.89 15.01 15.93
CA GLY A 387 41.33 14.83 16.15
C GLY A 387 41.68 13.64 17.05
N ARG A 388 42.90 13.12 16.97
CA ARG A 388 43.38 12.03 17.84
C ARG A 388 43.38 12.40 19.32
N PHE A 389 43.58 13.67 19.66
CA PHE A 389 43.45 14.14 21.05
C PHE A 389 42.01 14.02 21.57
N GLU A 390 41.03 14.35 20.75
CA GLU A 390 39.61 14.25 21.10
C GLU A 390 39.16 12.78 21.19
N LEU A 391 39.62 11.92 20.28
CA LEU A 391 39.39 10.47 20.36
C LEU A 391 40.00 9.82 21.61
N ALA A 392 41.09 10.40 22.12
CA ALA A 392 41.78 9.93 23.32
C ALA A 392 41.27 10.61 24.61
N ASP A 393 40.20 11.41 24.54
CA ASP A 393 39.66 12.08 25.72
C ASP A 393 39.23 11.07 26.80
N GLY A 394 39.66 11.32 28.03
CA GLY A 394 39.55 10.36 29.14
C GLY A 394 40.36 9.06 29.00
N GLY A 395 41.10 8.86 27.90
CA GLY A 395 41.93 7.69 27.62
C GLY A 395 43.45 7.99 27.62
N THR A 396 44.20 7.28 26.80
CA THR A 396 45.65 7.46 26.62
C THR A 396 45.98 7.69 25.14
N ILE A 397 46.87 8.64 24.86
CA ILE A 397 47.45 8.85 23.53
C ILE A 397 48.94 8.53 23.57
N PHE A 398 49.41 7.68 22.66
CA PHE A 398 50.82 7.38 22.44
C PHE A 398 51.27 7.98 21.11
N LEU A 399 52.23 8.89 21.18
CA LEU A 399 52.83 9.56 20.02
C LEU A 399 54.21 8.96 19.78
N ASP A 400 54.32 8.05 18.81
CA ASP A 400 55.60 7.48 18.41
C ASP A 400 56.32 8.42 17.44
N GLU A 401 57.65 8.42 17.51
CA GLU A 401 58.53 9.27 16.71
C GLU A 401 58.15 10.77 16.79
N VAL A 402 57.75 11.23 17.98
CA VAL A 402 57.33 12.62 18.24
C VAL A 402 58.37 13.69 17.83
N GLY A 403 59.65 13.29 17.71
CA GLY A 403 60.72 14.15 17.21
C GLY A 403 60.60 14.51 15.72
N GLU A 404 59.88 13.70 14.93
CA GLU A 404 59.64 13.92 13.49
C GLU A 404 58.48 14.89 13.23
N LEU A 405 57.81 15.37 14.27
CA LEU A 405 56.74 16.35 14.11
C LEU A 405 57.28 17.68 13.54
N PRO A 406 56.59 18.31 12.58
CA PRO A 406 56.93 19.66 12.12
C PRO A 406 56.99 20.67 13.29
N SER A 407 57.92 21.63 13.24
CA SER A 407 58.13 22.58 14.34
C SER A 407 56.86 23.35 14.73
N GLU A 408 56.01 23.70 13.77
CA GLU A 408 54.72 24.38 14.02
C GLU A 408 53.76 23.50 14.84
N THR A 409 53.72 22.21 14.55
CA THR A 409 52.92 21.21 15.28
C THR A 409 53.46 20.96 16.68
N GLN A 410 54.78 20.94 16.85
CA GLN A 410 55.42 20.79 18.17
C GLN A 410 55.00 21.91 19.13
N VAL A 411 54.88 23.16 18.66
CA VAL A 411 54.42 24.30 19.49
C VAL A 411 53.00 24.05 20.02
N LYS A 412 52.09 23.53 19.18
CA LYS A 412 50.71 23.22 19.58
C LYS A 412 50.65 22.03 20.53
N LEU A 413 51.45 21.00 20.28
CA LEU A 413 51.59 19.85 21.17
C LEU A 413 52.05 20.28 22.57
N LEU A 414 53.05 21.17 22.67
CA LEU A 414 53.52 21.68 23.95
C LEU A 414 52.41 22.40 24.73
N ARG A 415 51.52 23.15 24.06
CA ARG A 415 50.36 23.77 24.73
C ARG A 415 49.41 22.73 25.31
N VAL A 416 49.08 21.69 24.54
CA VAL A 416 48.24 20.58 25.03
C VAL A 416 48.87 19.86 26.22
N LEU A 417 50.19 19.72 26.24
CA LEU A 417 50.90 19.11 27.38
C LEU A 417 51.00 20.03 28.61
N GLN A 418 50.95 21.36 28.44
CA GLN A 418 50.97 22.34 29.52
C GLN A 418 49.60 22.58 30.15
N GLU A 419 48.52 22.47 29.38
CA GLU A 419 47.14 22.76 29.81
C GLU A 419 46.45 21.57 30.53
N ARG A 420 47.21 20.51 30.87
CA ARG A 420 46.72 19.26 31.48
C ARG A 420 46.74 19.24 33.01
#